data_AF-A0A0S4MVF4-F1
#
_entry.id   AF-A0A0S4MVF4-F1
#
_cell.length_a   1.000
_cell.length_b   1.000
_cell.length_c   1.000
_cell.angle_alpha   90.00
_cell.angle_beta   90.00
_cell.angle_gamma   90.00
#
_symmetry.space_group_name_H-M   'P 1'
#
loop_
_entity.id
_entity.type
_entity.pdbx_description
1 polymer ?
#
loop_
_entity_poly.entity_id
_entity_poly.type
_entity_poly.pdbx_seq_one_letter_code
_entity_poly.pdbx_strand_id
1 'polypeptide(L)'
;MIDSNEIKKIEETLEDVILGKFNVPKIELLYEGKDLVEIFVQKLINLNFQPKKVNEVNVEIGFRVPAFYIKDKTAYFGWVFWEIFTETKKRKLFGSAIKNQRGDWEIEITDKSDEVIFVNESKSIEIDLSTMAW
;
A
#
# COMPACT_ATOMS: atom_id res chain seq x y z
N MET A 1 -14.74 -14.82 -24.67
CA MET A 1 -14.55 -15.41 -23.33
C MET A 1 -13.06 -15.46 -23.11
N ILE A 2 -12.54 -14.92 -22.00
CA ILE A 2 -11.12 -15.08 -21.67
C ILE A 2 -10.89 -16.55 -21.31
N ASP A 3 -9.79 -17.10 -21.79
CA ASP A 3 -9.34 -18.45 -21.47
C ASP A 3 -9.13 -18.57 -19.95
N SER A 4 -9.61 -19.65 -19.34
CA SER A 4 -9.37 -19.92 -17.91
C SER A 4 -7.88 -19.89 -17.56
N ASN A 5 -7.01 -20.23 -18.52
CA ASN A 5 -5.57 -20.20 -18.36
C ASN A 5 -5.02 -18.75 -18.24
N GLU A 6 -5.65 -17.81 -18.94
CA GLU A 6 -5.27 -16.40 -18.93
C GLU A 6 -5.68 -15.71 -17.61
N ILE A 7 -6.87 -16.01 -17.09
CA ILE A 7 -7.30 -15.54 -15.75
C ILE A 7 -6.31 -15.99 -14.68
N LYS A 8 -5.90 -17.27 -14.73
CA LYS A 8 -4.95 -17.83 -13.78
C LYS A 8 -3.61 -17.10 -13.84
N LYS A 9 -3.10 -16.81 -15.05
CA LYS A 9 -1.85 -16.07 -15.23
C LYS A 9 -1.94 -14.64 -14.70
N ILE A 10 -3.06 -13.96 -14.89
CA ILE A 10 -3.31 -12.62 -14.33
C ILE A 10 -3.26 -12.69 -12.80
N GLU A 11 -3.97 -13.65 -12.20
CA GLU A 11 -3.98 -13.84 -10.75
C GLU A 11 -2.59 -14.09 -10.17
N GLU A 12 -1.79 -14.96 -10.79
CA GLU A 12 -0.40 -15.22 -10.41
C GLU A 12 0.46 -13.95 -10.51
N THR A 13 0.26 -13.15 -11.56
CA THR A 13 0.99 -11.90 -11.76
C THR A 13 0.63 -10.87 -10.68
N LEU A 14 -0.65 -10.74 -10.32
CA LEU A 14 -1.10 -9.82 -9.26
C LEU A 14 -0.53 -10.22 -7.90
N GLU A 15 -0.51 -11.53 -7.60
CA GLU A 15 0.11 -12.05 -6.39
C GLU A 15 1.62 -11.73 -6.33
N ASP A 16 2.34 -11.91 -7.45
CA ASP A 16 3.75 -11.56 -7.55
C ASP A 16 4.00 -10.06 -7.35
N VAL A 17 3.10 -9.19 -7.84
CA VAL A 17 3.14 -7.75 -7.58
C VAL A 17 2.93 -7.45 -6.09
N ILE A 18 1.91 -8.05 -5.45
CA ILE A 18 1.62 -7.83 -4.01
C ILE A 18 2.79 -8.30 -3.13
N LEU A 19 3.44 -9.40 -3.53
CA LEU A 19 4.61 -9.94 -2.84
C LEU A 19 5.90 -9.15 -3.10
N GLY A 20 5.86 -8.12 -3.97
CA GLY A 20 7.00 -7.27 -4.27
C GLY A 20 8.05 -7.94 -5.16
N LYS A 21 7.70 -9.01 -5.90
CA LYS A 21 8.60 -9.62 -6.88
C LYS A 21 8.90 -8.69 -8.05
N PHE A 22 7.96 -7.78 -8.34
CA PHE A 22 8.15 -6.67 -9.25
C PHE A 22 8.26 -5.38 -8.44
N ASN A 23 9.27 -4.55 -8.71
CA ASN A 23 9.42 -3.24 -8.07
C ASN A 23 8.44 -2.22 -8.69
N VAL A 24 7.14 -2.48 -8.55
CA VAL A 24 6.05 -1.72 -9.18
C VAL A 24 5.23 -1.05 -8.08
N PRO A 25 5.50 0.23 -7.76
CA PRO A 25 4.83 0.91 -6.66
C PRO A 25 3.40 1.39 -6.99
N LYS A 26 2.99 1.29 -8.26
CA LYS A 26 1.66 1.66 -8.76
C LYS A 26 1.28 0.79 -9.94
N ILE A 27 0.04 0.31 -9.93
CA ILE A 27 -0.49 -0.61 -10.93
C ILE A 27 -1.93 -0.23 -11.25
N GLU A 28 -2.25 -0.16 -12.54
CA GLU A 28 -3.63 -0.05 -13.03
C GLU A 28 -4.30 -1.43 -12.98
N LEU A 29 -5.46 -1.51 -12.35
CA LEU A 29 -6.28 -2.71 -12.20
C LEU A 29 -7.33 -2.80 -13.32
N LEU A 30 -6.89 -2.50 -14.55
CA LEU A 30 -7.66 -2.60 -15.76
C LEU A 30 -6.81 -3.33 -16.81
N TYR A 31 -7.31 -4.45 -17.32
CA TYR A 31 -6.63 -5.21 -18.36
C TYR A 31 -7.61 -5.58 -19.46
N GLU A 32 -7.35 -5.14 -20.69
CA GLU A 32 -8.23 -5.37 -21.85
C GLU A 32 -9.70 -5.01 -21.59
N GLY A 33 -9.92 -3.90 -20.90
CA GLY A 33 -11.27 -3.42 -20.53
C GLY A 33 -11.91 -4.15 -19.36
N LYS A 34 -11.22 -5.10 -18.73
CA LYS A 34 -11.69 -5.81 -17.54
C LYS A 34 -11.22 -5.17 -16.26
N ASP A 35 -12.17 -4.96 -15.36
CA ASP A 35 -11.92 -4.51 -14.01
C ASP A 35 -11.32 -5.66 -13.17
N LEU A 36 -10.12 -5.42 -12.62
CA LEU A 36 -9.39 -6.39 -11.79
C LEU A 36 -9.44 -6.04 -10.31
N VAL A 37 -10.17 -5.00 -9.89
CA VAL A 37 -10.18 -4.51 -8.51
C VAL A 37 -10.59 -5.60 -7.52
N GLU A 38 -11.69 -6.31 -7.79
CA GLU A 38 -12.19 -7.35 -6.89
C GLU A 38 -11.18 -8.51 -6.76
N ILE A 39 -10.57 -8.93 -7.86
CA ILE A 39 -9.56 -9.99 -7.88
C ILE A 39 -8.35 -9.56 -7.04
N PHE A 40 -7.89 -8.33 -7.23
CA PHE A 40 -6.76 -7.78 -6.49
C PHE A 40 -7.05 -7.70 -4.98
N VAL A 41 -8.23 -7.24 -4.59
CA VAL A 41 -8.67 -7.20 -3.18
C VAL A 41 -8.70 -8.60 -2.57
N GLN A 42 -9.24 -9.59 -3.28
CA GLN A 42 -9.24 -10.97 -2.79
C GLN A 42 -7.82 -11.51 -2.60
N LYS A 43 -6.89 -11.25 -3.53
CA LYS A 43 -5.49 -11.64 -3.38
C LYS A 43 -4.82 -10.93 -2.21
N LEU A 44 -5.08 -9.65 -1.99
CA LEU A 44 -4.61 -8.92 -0.81
C LEU A 44 -5.04 -9.61 0.49
N ILE A 45 -6.33 -9.91 0.62
CA ILE A 45 -6.88 -10.58 1.81
C ILE A 45 -6.23 -11.96 2.02
N ASN A 46 -6.11 -12.75 0.94
CA ASN A 46 -5.47 -14.07 1.00
C ASN A 46 -3.98 -14.00 1.41
N LEU A 47 -3.31 -12.89 1.08
CA LEU A 47 -1.92 -12.60 1.46
C LEU A 47 -1.82 -11.84 2.79
N ASN A 48 -2.89 -11.85 3.58
CA ASN A 48 -3.00 -11.24 4.90
C ASN A 48 -2.87 -9.70 4.92
N PHE A 49 -3.22 -9.04 3.82
CA PHE A 49 -3.44 -7.60 3.81
C PHE A 49 -4.91 -7.31 4.16
N GLN A 50 -5.13 -6.85 5.39
CA GLN A 50 -6.47 -6.62 5.93
C GLN A 50 -6.92 -5.17 5.71
N PRO A 51 -8.20 -4.93 5.37
CA PRO A 51 -8.73 -3.58 5.23
C PRO A 51 -8.76 -2.88 6.59
N LYS A 52 -8.14 -1.71 6.69
CA LYS A 52 -8.12 -0.87 7.89
C LYS A 52 -8.08 0.62 7.51
N LYS A 53 -8.52 1.47 8.44
CA LYS A 53 -8.18 2.90 8.41
C LYS A 53 -6.79 3.11 9.00
N VAL A 54 -6.13 4.20 8.62
CA VAL A 54 -4.77 4.53 9.11
C VAL A 54 -4.71 4.60 10.64
N ASN A 55 -5.73 5.14 11.30
CA ASN A 55 -5.79 5.22 12.77
C ASN A 55 -5.86 3.85 13.47
N GLU A 56 -6.38 2.82 12.80
CA GLU A 56 -6.52 1.44 13.33
C GLU A 56 -5.26 0.59 13.11
N VAL A 57 -4.31 1.04 12.30
CA VAL A 57 -3.07 0.31 12.04
C VAL A 57 -2.15 0.40 13.24
N ASN A 58 -1.69 -0.75 13.72
CA ASN A 58 -0.67 -0.86 14.74
C ASN A 58 0.71 -0.68 14.10
N VAL A 59 1.34 0.47 14.35
CA VAL A 59 2.70 0.77 13.91
C VAL A 59 3.39 1.60 14.98
N GLU A 60 4.59 1.17 15.35
CA GLU A 60 5.45 1.87 16.30
C GLU A 60 6.31 2.93 15.58
N ILE A 61 6.83 3.88 16.35
CA ILE A 61 7.81 4.84 15.83
C ILE A 61 9.09 4.09 15.48
N GLY A 62 9.70 4.41 14.34
CA GLY A 62 10.85 3.66 13.82
C GLY A 62 10.47 2.42 13.02
N PHE A 63 9.17 2.18 12.79
CA PHE A 63 8.69 1.09 11.96
C PHE A 63 7.83 1.58 10.80
N ARG A 64 7.75 0.75 9.76
CA ARG A 64 6.81 0.89 8.64
C ARG A 64 6.02 -0.39 8.45
N VAL A 65 4.73 -0.27 8.19
CA VAL A 65 3.85 -1.38 7.84
C VAL A 65 3.49 -1.28 6.35
N PRO A 66 3.72 -2.32 5.53
CA PRO A 66 3.41 -2.27 4.11
C PRO A 66 1.90 -2.24 3.90
N ALA A 67 1.48 -1.43 2.92
CA ALA A 67 0.07 -1.25 2.63
C ALA A 67 -0.19 -0.97 1.14
N PHE A 68 -1.42 -1.25 0.72
CA PHE A 68 -1.95 -0.85 -0.58
C PHE A 68 -3.17 0.05 -0.39
N TYR A 69 -3.21 1.15 -1.13
CA TYR A 69 -4.40 1.98 -1.29
C TYR A 69 -4.94 1.83 -2.71
N ILE A 70 -6.26 1.65 -2.85
CA ILE A 70 -6.90 1.50 -4.16
C ILE A 70 -7.76 2.73 -4.41
N LYS A 71 -7.49 3.44 -5.51
CA LYS A 71 -8.25 4.61 -5.94
C LYS A 71 -8.41 4.61 -7.45
N ASP A 72 -9.65 4.80 -7.93
CA ASP A 72 -9.98 4.89 -9.35
C ASP A 72 -9.36 3.73 -10.17
N LYS A 73 -9.55 2.49 -9.70
CA LYS A 73 -8.98 1.27 -10.29
C LYS A 73 -7.45 1.24 -10.36
N THR A 74 -6.77 2.03 -9.56
CA THR A 74 -5.31 2.02 -9.44
C THR A 74 -4.93 1.62 -8.03
N ALA A 75 -4.06 0.63 -7.90
CA ALA A 75 -3.45 0.27 -6.62
C ALA A 75 -2.11 0.98 -6.45
N TYR A 76 -1.93 1.62 -5.30
CA TYR A 76 -0.74 2.32 -4.88
C TYR A 76 -0.12 1.57 -3.71
N PHE A 77 1.10 1.08 -3.90
CA PHE A 77 1.90 0.55 -2.81
C PHE A 77 2.45 1.71 -1.97
N GLY A 78 2.51 1.50 -0.66
CA GLY A 78 3.08 2.45 0.26
C GLY A 78 3.27 1.86 1.65
N TRP A 79 3.44 2.75 2.61
CA TRP A 79 3.74 2.40 3.98
C TRP A 79 2.87 3.19 4.93
N VAL A 80 2.44 2.55 6.01
CA VAL A 80 1.90 3.23 7.19
C VAL A 80 3.03 3.41 8.19
N PHE A 81 3.22 4.63 8.67
CA PHE A 81 4.31 4.97 9.59
C PHE A 81 4.02 6.25 10.36
N TRP A 82 4.87 6.52 11.36
CA TRP A 82 4.90 7.80 12.07
C TRP A 82 5.87 8.76 11.39
N GLU A 83 5.37 9.90 10.95
CA GLU A 83 6.20 11.04 10.59
C GLU A 83 6.43 11.89 11.84
N ILE A 84 7.69 12.20 12.11
CA ILE A 84 8.14 12.93 13.30
C ILE A 84 8.68 14.27 12.82
N PHE A 85 8.05 15.36 13.26
CA PHE A 85 8.55 16.72 13.02
C PHE A 85 9.43 17.19 14.19
N THR A 86 9.03 16.83 15.41
CA THR A 86 9.73 17.12 16.67
C THR A 86 9.38 16.04 17.69
N GLU A 87 10.01 16.06 18.87
CA GLU A 87 9.69 15.12 19.96
C GLU A 87 8.21 15.12 20.36
N THR A 88 7.54 16.29 20.28
CA THR A 88 6.13 16.44 20.67
C THR A 88 5.16 16.44 19.49
N LYS A 89 5.66 16.69 18.27
CA LYS A 89 4.85 16.79 17.06
C LYS A 89 5.17 15.64 16.11
N LYS A 90 4.25 14.69 16.06
CA LYS A 90 4.27 13.52 15.18
C LYS A 90 2.88 13.23 14.65
N ARG A 91 2.77 12.58 13.48
CA ARG A 91 1.50 12.12 12.92
C ARG A 91 1.65 10.74 12.31
N LYS A 92 0.60 9.93 12.39
CA LYS A 92 0.52 8.65 11.70
C LYS A 92 -0.14 8.86 10.35
N LEU A 93 0.47 8.34 9.29
CA LEU A 93 -0.06 8.44 7.93
C LEU A 93 0.27 7.19 7.11
N PHE A 94 -0.48 6.99 6.04
CA PHE A 94 -0.07 6.21 4.88
C PHE A 94 0.55 7.14 3.84
N GLY A 95 1.74 6.81 3.37
CA GLY A 95 2.40 7.49 2.24
C GLY A 95 2.72 6.51 1.13
N SER A 96 2.36 6.83 -0.11
CA SER A 96 2.73 6.02 -1.28
C SER A 96 4.24 5.92 -1.43
N ALA A 97 4.75 4.81 -1.96
CA ALA A 97 6.17 4.66 -2.27
C ALA A 97 6.65 5.64 -3.36
N ILE A 98 5.72 6.22 -4.12
CA ILE A 98 6.00 7.23 -5.16
C ILE A 98 5.94 8.64 -4.56
N LYS A 99 6.87 9.49 -5.01
CA LYS A 99 6.87 10.92 -4.76
C LYS A 99 6.42 11.69 -6.00
N ASN A 100 5.71 12.79 -5.81
CA ASN A 100 5.36 13.73 -6.86
C ASN A 100 6.57 14.61 -7.23
N GLN A 101 6.41 15.50 -8.22
CA GLN A 101 7.49 16.39 -8.69
C GLN A 101 8.05 17.35 -7.62
N ARG A 102 7.32 17.56 -6.51
CA ARG A 102 7.73 18.41 -5.39
C ARG A 102 8.44 17.64 -4.28
N GLY A 103 8.50 16.31 -4.38
CA GLY A 103 9.06 15.44 -3.34
C GLY A 103 8.06 14.98 -2.27
N ASP A 104 6.79 15.41 -2.35
CA ASP A 104 5.72 14.93 -1.47
C ASP A 104 5.23 13.56 -1.93
N TRP A 105 4.57 12.79 -1.06
CA TRP A 105 3.95 11.53 -1.49
C TRP A 105 2.89 11.78 -2.56
N GLU A 106 2.84 10.93 -3.59
CA GLU A 106 1.78 11.00 -4.60
C GLU A 106 0.40 10.80 -3.96
N ILE A 107 0.31 9.87 -3.00
CA ILE A 107 -0.84 9.68 -2.12
C ILE A 107 -0.39 9.80 -0.66
N GLU A 108 -1.05 10.68 0.09
CA GLU A 108 -0.97 10.78 1.54
C GLU A 108 -2.37 10.58 2.13
N ILE A 109 -2.50 9.68 3.11
CA ILE A 109 -3.73 9.47 3.87
C ILE A 109 -3.40 9.59 5.35
N THR A 110 -3.96 10.60 6.01
CA THR A 110 -3.75 10.83 7.44
C THR A 110 -4.66 9.95 8.30
N ASP A 111 -4.31 9.79 9.58
CA ASP A 111 -5.12 9.10 10.60
C ASP A 111 -6.52 9.70 10.85
N LYS A 112 -6.82 10.89 10.34
CA LYS A 112 -8.15 11.52 10.38
C LYS A 112 -9.06 11.13 9.22
N SER A 113 -8.52 10.47 8.20
CA SER A 113 -9.27 10.06 7.03
C SER A 113 -10.06 8.77 7.29
N ASP A 114 -11.22 8.65 6.66
CA ASP A 114 -12.03 7.42 6.67
C ASP A 114 -11.68 6.46 5.52
N GLU A 115 -10.73 6.83 4.67
CA GLU A 115 -10.23 6.00 3.58
C GLU A 115 -9.67 4.66 4.07
N VAL A 116 -9.97 3.59 3.33
CA VAL A 116 -9.53 2.22 3.66
C VAL A 116 -8.26 1.90 2.88
N ILE A 117 -7.28 1.36 3.60
CA ILE A 117 -6.06 0.77 3.06
C ILE A 117 -5.99 -0.71 3.43
N PHE A 118 -5.30 -1.50 2.62
CA PHE A 118 -5.07 -2.92 2.88
C PHE A 118 -3.67 -3.06 3.46
N VAL A 119 -3.56 -3.46 4.73
CA VAL A 119 -2.30 -3.47 5.48
C VAL A 119 -1.89 -4.86 5.90
N ASN A 120 -0.59 -5.13 5.90
CA ASN A 120 -0.05 -6.37 6.46
C ASN A 120 0.88 -6.07 7.64
N GLU A 121 0.32 -6.01 8.85
CA GLU A 121 1.05 -5.69 10.09
C GLU A 121 2.11 -6.75 10.45
N SER A 122 1.93 -8.01 10.02
CA SER A 122 2.93 -9.06 10.22
C SER A 122 4.21 -8.87 9.40
N LYS A 123 4.20 -7.94 8.45
CA LYS A 123 5.36 -7.56 7.62
C LYS A 123 5.92 -6.19 8.01
N SER A 124 5.71 -5.76 9.26
CA SER A 124 6.34 -4.54 9.77
C SER A 124 7.86 -4.61 9.64
N ILE A 125 8.47 -3.55 9.14
CA ILE A 125 9.91 -3.42 9.03
C ILE A 125 10.41 -2.30 9.94
N GLU A 126 11.49 -2.56 10.67
CA GLU A 126 12.23 -1.53 11.38
C GLU A 126 12.98 -0.67 10.34
N ILE A 127 13.03 0.63 10.58
CA ILE A 127 13.75 1.57 9.76
C ILE A 127 14.70 2.38 10.62
N ASP A 128 15.88 2.63 10.07
CA ASP A 128 16.88 3.46 10.73
C ASP A 128 16.40 4.92 10.75
N LEU A 129 16.00 5.39 11.93
CA LEU A 129 15.54 6.76 12.16
C LEU A 129 16.63 7.80 11.86
N SER A 130 17.91 7.43 11.84
CA SER A 130 19.00 8.35 11.45
C SER A 130 19.01 8.69 9.95
N THR A 131 18.35 7.86 9.13
CA THR A 131 18.21 8.06 7.67
C THR A 131 16.99 8.89 7.29
N MET A 132 16.11 9.22 8.24
CA MET A 132 15.08 10.24 8.06
C MET A 132 15.75 11.61 8.16
N ALA A 133 16.26 12.11 7.04
CA ALA A 133 16.72 13.49 6.95
C ALA A 133 15.57 14.44 7.33
N TRP A 134 15.86 15.31 8.30
CA TRP A 134 14.95 16.27 8.93
C TRP A 134 14.55 17.39 7.98
#